data_AF-H8MGS8-F1
#
_entry.id   AF-H8MGS8-F1
#
_cell.length_a   1.000
_cell.length_b   1.000
_cell.length_c   1.000
_cell.angle_alpha   90.00
_cell.angle_beta   90.00
_cell.angle_gamma   90.00
#
_symmetry.space_group_name_H-M   'P 1'
#
loop_
_entity.id
_entity.type
_entity.pdbx_description
1 polymer ?
#
loop_
_entity_poly.entity_id
_entity_poly.type
_entity_poly.pdbx_seq_one_letter_code
_entity_poly.pdbx_strand_id
1 'polypeptide(L)'
;MHTNHLRIALEMVGRLCIEMSLTPSRSDPSRSLLDETLVYVYSDFGRTFPKQGSDHHPATCALLVGGGIQGNQMLGGYDETMNGSPMGAPVALVEEDGSHVSRAPRSQDIAATVMSAFGLEPGKDFFIPGGYGVFDGVVKS
;
A
#
# COMPACT_ATOMS: atom_id res chain seq x y z
N MET A 1 -18.04 -18.85 -0.61
CA MET A 1 -16.84 -19.73 -0.60
C MET A 1 -15.53 -18.92 -0.59
N HIS A 2 -15.37 -17.85 -1.39
CA HIS A 2 -14.12 -17.07 -1.46
C HIS A 2 -13.78 -16.21 -0.23
N THR A 3 -14.77 -15.70 0.50
CA THR A 3 -14.54 -14.91 1.72
C THR A 3 -13.74 -15.67 2.77
N ASN A 4 -13.93 -17.00 2.84
CA ASN A 4 -13.17 -17.85 3.76
C ASN A 4 -11.70 -17.96 3.34
N HIS A 5 -11.40 -18.03 2.04
CA HIS A 5 -10.01 -18.08 1.55
C HIS A 5 -9.27 -16.76 1.78
N LEU A 6 -9.93 -15.62 1.52
CA LEU A 6 -9.31 -14.31 1.75
C LEU A 6 -9.06 -14.08 3.25
N ARG A 7 -10.00 -14.48 4.10
CA ARG A 7 -9.84 -14.43 5.56
C ARG A 7 -8.64 -15.27 6.01
N ILE A 8 -8.54 -16.52 5.55
CA ILE A 8 -7.43 -17.40 5.90
C ILE A 8 -6.11 -16.80 5.43
N ALA A 9 -6.05 -16.26 4.21
CA ALA A 9 -4.85 -15.62 3.69
C ALA A 9 -4.40 -14.42 4.55
N LEU A 10 -5.33 -13.52 4.89
CA LEU A 10 -5.03 -12.36 5.75
C LEU A 10 -4.70 -12.76 7.19
N GLU A 11 -5.30 -13.84 7.71
CA GLU A 11 -4.91 -14.41 9.01
C GLU A 11 -3.46 -14.90 8.98
N MET A 12 -3.04 -15.55 7.89
CA MET A 12 -1.65 -15.99 7.74
C MET A 12 -0.67 -14.81 7.60
N VAL A 13 -1.05 -13.74 6.88
CA VAL A 13 -0.25 -12.50 6.82
C VAL A 13 -0.12 -11.89 8.21
N GLY A 14 -1.21 -11.83 8.98
CA GLY A 14 -1.19 -11.34 10.36
C GLY A 14 -0.27 -12.16 11.26
N ARG A 15 -0.35 -13.49 11.18
CA ARG A 15 0.55 -14.40 11.91
C ARG A 15 2.02 -14.19 11.54
N LEU A 16 2.33 -14.06 10.25
CA LEU A 16 3.68 -13.75 9.78
C LEU A 16 4.19 -12.44 10.37
N CYS A 17 3.38 -11.37 10.35
CA CYS A 17 3.76 -10.09 10.92
C CYS A 17 4.02 -10.18 12.44
N ILE A 18 3.22 -10.97 13.17
CA ILE A 18 3.42 -11.21 14.61
C ILE A 18 4.74 -11.96 14.86
N GLU A 19 5.03 -13.01 14.09
CA GLU A 19 6.31 -13.73 14.23
C GLU A 19 7.50 -12.79 13.97
N MET A 20 7.40 -11.91 12.97
CA MET A 20 8.43 -10.90 12.69
C MET A 20 8.55 -9.85 13.80
N SER A 21 7.45 -9.46 14.45
CA SER A 21 7.50 -8.50 15.55
C SER A 21 8.07 -9.08 16.84
N LEU A 22 7.94 -10.39 17.04
CA LEU A 22 8.53 -11.14 18.15
C LEU A 22 9.98 -11.57 17.90
N THR A 23 10.44 -11.51 16.64
CA THR A 23 11.81 -11.84 16.26
C THR A 23 12.71 -10.61 16.42
N PRO A 24 13.78 -10.67 17.24
CA PRO A 24 14.73 -9.56 17.34
C PRO A 24 15.41 -9.26 16.01
N SER A 25 15.61 -7.98 15.69
CA SER A 25 16.43 -7.57 14.55
C SER A 25 17.87 -8.07 14.71
N ARG A 26 18.50 -8.42 13.59
CA ARG A 26 19.93 -8.80 13.57
C ARG A 26 20.85 -7.58 13.57
N SER A 27 20.37 -6.42 13.12
CA SER A 27 21.14 -5.20 12.96
C SER A 27 21.08 -4.30 14.20
N ASP A 28 19.95 -4.30 14.90
CA ASP A 28 19.69 -3.49 16.08
C ASP A 28 18.85 -4.27 17.12
N PRO A 29 19.45 -4.71 18.24
CA PRO A 29 18.75 -5.46 19.28
C PRO A 29 17.58 -4.73 19.96
N SER A 30 17.45 -3.40 19.78
CA SER A 30 16.32 -2.61 20.29
C SER A 30 15.08 -2.67 19.40
N ARG A 31 15.21 -3.26 18.20
CA ARG A 31 14.18 -3.37 17.17
C ARG A 31 13.79 -4.82 16.92
N SER A 32 12.61 -5.02 16.34
CA SER A 32 12.17 -6.31 15.80
C SER A 32 12.54 -6.46 14.31
N LEU A 33 12.47 -7.67 13.78
CA LEU A 33 12.60 -7.95 12.35
C LEU A 33 11.51 -7.19 11.55
N LEU A 34 10.31 -7.03 12.12
CA LEU A 34 9.25 -6.25 11.48
C LEU A 34 9.59 -4.76 11.40
N ASP A 35 10.30 -4.21 12.38
CA ASP A 35 10.69 -2.78 12.34
C ASP A 35 11.67 -2.49 11.20
N GLU A 36 12.46 -3.47 10.77
CA GLU A 36 13.43 -3.34 9.66
C GLU A 36 12.96 -3.95 8.34
N THR A 37 11.74 -4.52 8.29
CA THR A 37 11.19 -5.14 7.09
C THR A 37 9.85 -4.51 6.70
N LEU A 38 9.75 -3.99 5.49
CA LEU A 38 8.48 -3.58 4.91
C LEU A 38 7.74 -4.78 4.30
N VAL A 39 6.57 -5.10 4.86
CA VAL A 39 5.64 -6.06 4.28
C VAL A 39 4.64 -5.29 3.40
N TYR A 40 4.69 -5.54 2.09
CA TYR A 40 3.79 -4.95 1.11
C TYR A 40 2.88 -6.04 0.51
N VAL A 41 1.60 -5.99 0.84
CA VAL A 41 0.56 -6.86 0.25
C VAL A 41 -0.28 -6.01 -0.68
N TYR A 42 -0.44 -6.43 -1.93
CA TYR A 42 -1.18 -5.66 -2.92
C TYR A 42 -1.97 -6.55 -3.88
N SER A 43 -3.01 -5.98 -4.46
CA SER A 43 -3.69 -6.56 -5.61
C SER A 43 -3.21 -5.87 -6.90
N ASP A 44 -3.11 -6.60 -7.98
CA ASP A 44 -2.78 -6.05 -9.30
C ASP A 44 -4.02 -5.44 -9.99
N PHE A 45 -5.19 -6.03 -9.76
CA PHE A 45 -6.48 -5.53 -10.25
C PHE A 45 -7.63 -5.98 -9.34
N GLY A 46 -8.79 -5.34 -9.50
CA GLY A 46 -10.04 -5.71 -8.86
C GLY A 46 -10.88 -6.64 -9.75
N ARG A 47 -11.73 -7.47 -9.15
CA ARG A 47 -12.71 -8.30 -9.85
C ARG A 47 -13.99 -8.44 -9.05
N THR A 48 -15.11 -8.61 -9.76
CA THR A 48 -16.34 -9.13 -9.17
C THR A 48 -16.43 -10.64 -9.41
N PHE A 49 -17.64 -11.21 -9.43
CA PHE A 49 -17.86 -12.59 -9.86
C PHE A 49 -18.19 -12.61 -11.35
N PRO A 50 -17.20 -12.87 -12.25
CA PRO A 50 -17.44 -12.80 -13.69
C PRO A 50 -18.47 -13.83 -14.12
N LYS A 51 -19.51 -13.37 -14.82
CA LYS A 51 -20.41 -14.24 -15.58
C LYS A 51 -19.91 -14.48 -17.00
N GLN A 52 -19.13 -13.54 -17.55
CA GLN A 52 -18.47 -13.57 -18.86
C GLN A 52 -17.21 -12.70 -18.84
N GLY A 53 -16.22 -13.00 -19.69
CA GLY A 53 -14.99 -12.21 -19.82
C GLY A 53 -14.04 -12.34 -18.63
N SER A 54 -13.04 -11.44 -18.57
CA SER A 54 -12.02 -11.43 -17.51
C SER A 54 -12.41 -10.60 -16.28
N ASP A 55 -13.36 -9.65 -16.42
CA ASP A 55 -13.87 -8.77 -15.36
C ASP A 55 -12.78 -8.05 -14.54
N HIS A 56 -11.68 -7.64 -15.19
CA HIS A 56 -10.61 -6.89 -14.52
C HIS A 56 -11.00 -5.41 -14.38
N HIS A 57 -10.90 -4.90 -13.17
CA HIS A 57 -11.14 -3.50 -12.81
C HIS A 57 -9.83 -2.84 -12.38
N PRO A 58 -9.58 -1.56 -12.75
CA PRO A 58 -8.41 -0.82 -12.29
C PRO A 58 -8.41 -0.55 -10.78
N ALA A 59 -9.56 -0.67 -10.11
CA ALA A 59 -9.66 -0.55 -8.66
C ALA A 59 -8.79 -1.61 -7.96
N THR A 60 -7.84 -1.16 -7.13
CA THR A 60 -6.93 -2.04 -6.37
C THR A 60 -6.68 -1.51 -4.96
N CYS A 61 -6.25 -2.38 -4.05
CA CYS A 61 -5.89 -2.07 -2.68
C CYS A 61 -4.48 -2.56 -2.33
N ALA A 62 -3.93 -1.96 -1.28
CA ALA A 62 -2.63 -2.28 -0.72
C ALA A 62 -2.67 -2.24 0.81
N LEU A 63 -1.81 -3.03 1.44
CA LEU A 63 -1.51 -3.01 2.86
C LEU A 63 0.01 -2.87 3.02
N LEU A 64 0.43 -1.92 3.86
CA LEU A 64 1.81 -1.73 4.27
C LEU A 64 1.94 -1.99 5.77
N VAL A 65 2.93 -2.79 6.17
CA VAL A 65 3.19 -3.13 7.58
C VAL A 65 4.70 -3.15 7.84
N GLY A 66 5.13 -2.62 8.99
CA GLY A 66 6.54 -2.63 9.38
C GLY A 66 7.39 -1.61 8.62
N GLY A 67 8.72 -1.77 8.67
CA GLY A 67 9.65 -1.04 7.81
C GLY A 67 9.51 0.49 7.82
N GLY A 68 9.26 1.09 8.98
CA GLY A 68 9.11 2.55 9.09
C GLY A 68 7.74 3.11 8.69
N ILE A 69 6.75 2.27 8.38
CA ILE A 69 5.39 2.71 8.10
C ILE A 69 4.66 3.14 9.38
N GLN A 70 3.95 4.27 9.30
CA GLN A 70 3.03 4.73 10.31
C GLN A 70 1.71 3.95 10.19
N GLY A 71 1.56 2.92 11.03
CA GLY A 71 0.37 2.07 11.06
C GLY A 71 -0.88 2.76 11.63
N ASN A 72 -1.96 1.97 11.78
CA ASN A 72 -3.28 2.42 12.26
C ASN A 72 -3.92 3.51 11.37
N GLN A 73 -3.77 3.37 10.06
CA GLN A 73 -4.35 4.26 9.05
C GLN A 73 -5.18 3.46 8.05
N MET A 74 -6.28 4.05 7.61
CA MET A 74 -7.05 3.61 6.45
C MET A 74 -7.17 4.82 5.53
N LEU A 75 -6.52 4.76 4.37
CA LEU A 75 -6.47 5.85 3.41
C LEU A 75 -7.21 5.45 2.14
N GLY A 76 -8.01 6.38 1.62
CA GLY A 76 -8.81 6.16 0.41
C GLY A 76 -10.09 5.40 0.71
N GLY A 77 -10.43 4.47 -0.18
CA GLY A 77 -11.72 3.80 -0.23
C GLY A 77 -12.26 3.80 -1.65
N TYR A 78 -13.45 3.23 -1.84
CA TYR A 78 -14.09 3.09 -3.13
C TYR A 78 -15.45 3.74 -3.12
N ASP A 79 -15.81 4.42 -4.21
CA ASP A 79 -17.20 4.75 -4.47
C ASP A 79 -17.93 3.54 -5.07
N GLU A 80 -18.56 2.75 -4.20
CA GLU A 80 -19.32 1.56 -4.57
C GLU A 80 -20.64 1.89 -5.33
N THR A 81 -21.01 3.17 -5.43
CA THR A 81 -22.22 3.61 -6.15
C THR A 81 -21.98 3.88 -7.63
N MET A 82 -20.71 3.90 -8.07
CA MET A 82 -20.36 4.17 -9.46
C MET A 82 -20.84 3.06 -10.40
N ASN A 83 -21.43 3.45 -11.52
CA ASN A 83 -21.74 2.52 -12.61
C ASN A 83 -20.46 2.29 -13.45
N GLY A 84 -19.63 1.35 -13.02
CA GLY A 84 -18.34 1.04 -13.64
C GLY A 84 -17.32 0.54 -12.63
N SER A 85 -16.03 0.77 -12.91
CA SER A 85 -14.99 0.50 -11.91
C SER A 85 -15.05 1.55 -10.81
N PRO A 86 -15.05 1.15 -9.52
CA PRO A 86 -15.09 2.11 -8.43
C PRO A 86 -13.78 2.89 -8.37
N MET A 87 -13.86 4.22 -8.44
CA MET A 87 -12.69 5.08 -8.31
C MET A 87 -12.29 5.22 -6.84
N GLY A 88 -10.99 5.41 -6.60
CA GLY A 88 -10.45 5.69 -5.28
C GLY A 88 -10.93 7.03 -4.73
N ALA A 89 -11.32 7.06 -3.46
CA ALA A 89 -11.59 8.34 -2.77
C ALA A 89 -10.30 9.20 -2.70
N PRO A 90 -10.41 10.53 -2.77
CA PRO A 90 -9.25 11.40 -2.65
C PRO A 90 -8.47 11.19 -1.35
N VAL A 91 -7.15 11.19 -1.44
CA VAL A 91 -6.21 11.08 -0.31
C VAL A 91 -5.20 12.21 -0.35
N ALA A 92 -4.61 12.53 0.80
CA ALA A 92 -3.50 13.49 0.87
C ALA A 92 -2.22 12.86 0.32
N LEU A 93 -1.55 13.58 -0.57
CA LEU A 93 -0.31 13.17 -1.23
C LEU A 93 0.67 14.33 -1.24
N VAL A 94 1.96 14.02 -1.17
CA VAL A 94 3.06 14.94 -1.44
C VAL A 94 3.62 14.60 -2.82
N GLU A 95 3.44 15.47 -3.80
CA GLU A 95 3.94 15.28 -5.17
C GLU A 95 5.46 15.47 -5.25
N GLU A 96 6.07 15.09 -6.38
CA GLU A 96 7.52 15.20 -6.63
C GLU A 96 8.11 16.59 -6.38
N ASP A 97 7.32 17.65 -6.59
CA ASP A 97 7.73 19.04 -6.36
C ASP A 97 7.57 19.51 -4.90
N GLY A 98 7.15 18.60 -4.02
CA GLY A 98 6.86 18.87 -2.61
C GLY A 98 5.49 19.49 -2.35
N SER A 99 4.64 19.67 -3.37
CA SER A 99 3.29 20.19 -3.18
C SER A 99 2.38 19.16 -2.51
N HIS A 100 1.59 19.61 -1.53
CA HIS A 100 0.55 18.79 -0.92
C HIS A 100 -0.74 18.91 -1.74
N VAL A 101 -1.26 17.77 -2.18
CA VAL A 101 -2.49 17.71 -2.98
C VAL A 101 -3.48 16.72 -2.37
N SER A 102 -4.76 16.87 -2.73
CA SER A 102 -5.79 15.87 -2.45
C SER A 102 -6.42 15.41 -3.75
N ARG A 103 -6.19 14.14 -4.11
CA ARG A 103 -6.72 13.53 -5.33
C ARG A 103 -6.86 12.01 -5.18
N ALA A 104 -7.58 11.38 -6.11
CA ALA A 104 -7.62 9.93 -6.18
C ALA A 104 -6.18 9.37 -6.34
N PRO A 105 -5.82 8.32 -5.58
CA PRO A 105 -4.51 7.72 -5.67
C PRO A 105 -4.38 6.88 -6.95
N ARG A 106 -3.15 6.76 -7.43
CA ARG A 106 -2.73 5.99 -8.60
C ARG A 106 -1.77 4.88 -8.14
N SER A 107 -1.59 3.86 -8.98
CA SER A 107 -0.61 2.80 -8.70
C SER A 107 0.82 3.32 -8.57
N GLN A 108 1.15 4.44 -9.22
CA GLN A 108 2.46 5.07 -9.07
C GLN A 108 2.68 5.63 -7.66
N ASP A 109 1.61 6.08 -6.98
CA ASP A 109 1.73 6.71 -5.66
C ASP A 109 2.12 5.71 -4.58
N ILE A 110 1.51 4.51 -4.61
CA ILE A 110 1.87 3.44 -3.67
C ILE A 110 3.29 2.91 -3.95
N ALA A 111 3.68 2.80 -5.22
CA ALA A 111 5.05 2.42 -5.58
C ALA A 111 6.08 3.45 -5.09
N ALA A 112 5.80 4.75 -5.30
CA ALA A 112 6.63 5.84 -4.80
C ALA A 112 6.72 5.84 -3.26
N THR A 113 5.61 5.57 -2.58
CA THR A 113 5.56 5.48 -1.11
C THR A 113 6.41 4.32 -0.58
N VAL A 114 6.36 3.15 -1.22
CA VAL A 114 7.22 2.02 -0.87
C VAL A 114 8.70 2.35 -1.10
N MET A 115 9.04 3.00 -2.22
CA MET A 115 10.43 3.42 -2.48
C MET A 115 10.92 4.46 -1.47
N SER A 116 10.06 5.44 -1.12
CA SER A 116 10.34 6.42 -0.08
C SER A 116 10.53 5.76 1.31
N ALA A 117 9.76 4.72 1.64
CA ALA A 117 9.92 3.97 2.88
C ALA A 117 11.28 3.23 2.96
N PHE A 118 11.88 2.89 1.83
CA PHE A 118 13.26 2.39 1.76
C PHE A 118 14.33 3.49 1.81
N GLY A 119 13.93 4.77 1.91
CA GLY A 119 14.83 5.92 1.89
C GLY A 119 15.36 6.26 0.50
N LEU A 120 14.74 5.77 -0.57
CA LEU A 120 15.11 6.14 -1.93
C LEU A 120 14.59 7.55 -2.27
N GLU A 121 15.44 8.35 -2.90
CA GLU A 121 15.15 9.74 -3.27
C GLU A 121 14.62 9.84 -4.72
N PRO A 122 13.42 10.42 -4.93
CA PRO A 122 12.90 10.75 -6.26
C PRO A 122 13.91 11.55 -7.11
N GLY A 123 14.03 11.22 -8.39
CA GLY A 123 14.92 11.92 -9.33
C GLY A 123 16.42 11.60 -9.17
N LYS A 124 16.81 10.93 -8.10
CA LYS A 124 18.19 10.45 -7.86
C LYS A 124 18.26 8.93 -7.93
N ASP A 125 17.45 8.24 -7.13
CA ASP A 125 17.47 6.79 -7.01
C ASP A 125 16.41 6.12 -7.90
N PHE A 126 15.31 6.81 -8.20
CA PHE A 126 14.27 6.30 -9.09
C PHE A 126 13.53 7.42 -9.84
N PHE A 127 12.85 7.03 -10.92
CA PHE A 127 11.94 7.86 -11.70
C PHE A 127 10.75 7.02 -12.16
N ILE A 128 9.53 7.51 -11.94
CA ILE A 128 8.31 6.90 -12.48
C ILE A 128 7.67 7.88 -13.48
N PRO A 129 7.47 7.49 -14.75
CA PRO A 129 6.85 8.38 -15.73
C PRO A 129 5.37 8.63 -15.40
N GLY A 130 4.90 9.85 -15.69
CA GLY A 130 3.48 10.24 -15.56
C GLY A 130 3.11 10.96 -14.27
N GLY A 131 4.10 11.28 -13.42
CA GLY A 131 3.92 11.99 -12.16
C GLY A 131 3.35 11.09 -11.06
N TYR A 132 3.83 11.29 -9.83
CA TYR A 132 3.44 10.52 -8.66
C TYR A 132 3.57 11.35 -7.39
N GLY A 133 2.79 10.98 -6.38
CA GLY A 133 2.93 11.48 -5.03
C GLY A 133 3.20 10.37 -4.03
N VAL A 134 3.74 10.73 -2.87
CA VAL A 134 3.87 9.85 -1.72
C VAL A 134 2.66 10.08 -0.80
N PHE A 135 2.08 9.02 -0.23
CA PHE A 135 1.00 9.17 0.74
C PHE A 135 1.48 9.95 1.96
N ASP A 136 0.85 11.10 2.20
CA ASP A 136 1.24 12.01 3.27
C ASP A 136 0.98 11.37 4.64
N GLY A 137 1.98 11.44 5.53
CA GLY A 137 1.92 10.84 6.86
C GLY A 137 2.00 9.30 6.92
N VAL A 138 2.27 8.60 5.81
CA VAL A 138 2.40 7.12 5.81
C VAL A 138 3.79 6.64 6.18
N VAL A 139 4.84 7.34 5.77
CA VAL A 139 6.24 7.01 6.11
C VAL A 139 6.65 7.85 7.31
N LYS A 140 7.24 7.22 8.34
CA LYS A 140 7.77 7.95 9.50
C LYS A 140 8.99 8.76 9.08
N SER A 141 8.99 10.04 9.43
CA SER A 141 10.13 10.97 9.29
C SER A 141 11.24 10.69 10.30
#